data_AF-A0A6S7ALY4-F1
#
_entry.id   AF-A0A6S7ALY4-F1
#
_cell.length_a   1.000
_cell.length_b   1.000
_cell.length_c   1.000
_cell.angle_alpha   90.00
_cell.angle_beta   90.00
_cell.angle_gamma   90.00
#
_symmetry.space_group_name_H-M   'P 1'
#
loop_
_entity.id
_entity.type
_entity.pdbx_description
1 polymer ?
#
loop_
_entity_poly.entity_id
_entity_poly.type
_entity_poly.pdbx_seq_one_letter_code
_entity_poly.pdbx_strand_id
1 'polypeptide(L)'
;MNPQVRFEELLAALAQALGQPSLPVGQDGTCTLIIDGRMAVNLAVDPQGRDVQIFASLGHVPAEHRAAVHVRMLQANGAGASPYTLGLTRQGDTAILSARRPLAEPAVPDLADGIAAFAQNALRWQASLQAPADDTAGAAPAPGTWMPA
;
A
#
# COMPACT_ATOMS: atom_id res chain seq x y z
N MET A 1 -10.84 -19.14 -15.85
CA MET A 1 -10.46 -17.85 -16.48
C MET A 1 -9.00 -17.58 -16.15
N ASN A 2 -8.18 -17.15 -17.10
CA ASN A 2 -6.77 -16.85 -16.84
C ASN A 2 -6.68 -15.53 -16.03
N PRO A 3 -6.03 -15.51 -14.84
CA PRO A 3 -5.92 -14.32 -14.00
C PRO A 3 -5.31 -13.11 -14.73
N GLN A 4 -4.34 -13.34 -15.62
CA GLN A 4 -3.69 -12.28 -16.38
C GLN A 4 -4.65 -11.62 -17.36
N VAL A 5 -5.44 -12.42 -18.09
CA VAL A 5 -6.47 -11.90 -19.01
C VAL A 5 -7.50 -11.09 -18.23
N ARG A 6 -7.91 -11.57 -17.05
CA ARG A 6 -8.86 -10.84 -16.22
C ARG A 6 -8.30 -9.51 -15.71
N PHE A 7 -7.02 -9.47 -15.38
CA PHE A 7 -6.35 -8.24 -14.98
C PHE A 7 -6.25 -7.23 -16.13
N GLU A 8 -5.93 -7.69 -17.34
CA GLU A 8 -5.90 -6.84 -18.53
C GLU A 8 -7.29 -6.27 -18.86
N GLU A 9 -8.36 -7.06 -18.74
CA GLU A 9 -9.74 -6.57 -18.86
C GLU A 9 -10.07 -5.49 -17.83
N LEU A 10 -9.66 -5.70 -16.57
CA LEU A 10 -9.85 -4.74 -15.48
C LEU A 10 -9.09 -3.43 -15.76
N LEU A 11 -7.86 -3.52 -16.23
CA LEU A 11 -7.05 -2.36 -16.61
C LEU A 11 -7.63 -1.62 -17.81
N ALA A 12 -8.16 -2.33 -18.81
CA ALA A 12 -8.82 -1.72 -19.96
C ALA A 12 -10.06 -0.92 -19.53
N ALA A 13 -10.87 -1.49 -18.63
CA ALA A 13 -12.04 -0.81 -18.10
C ALA A 13 -11.68 0.37 -17.18
N LEU A 14 -10.62 0.24 -16.38
CA LEU A 14 -10.08 1.34 -15.59
C LEU A 14 -9.53 2.47 -16.48
N ALA A 15 -8.83 2.15 -17.57
CA ALA A 15 -8.34 3.13 -18.54
C ALA A 15 -9.50 3.99 -19.08
N GLN A 16 -10.59 3.33 -19.50
CA GLN A 16 -11.81 4.01 -19.97
C GLN A 16 -12.40 4.93 -18.90
N ALA A 17 -12.52 4.46 -17.66
CA ALA A 17 -13.04 5.25 -16.54
C ALA A 17 -12.17 6.48 -16.22
N LEU A 18 -10.85 6.37 -16.42
CA LEU A 18 -9.89 7.46 -16.22
C LEU A 18 -9.73 8.36 -17.46
N GLY A 19 -10.45 8.09 -18.56
CA GLY A 19 -10.30 8.83 -19.83
C GLY A 19 -8.94 8.62 -20.50
N GLN A 20 -8.25 7.52 -20.20
CA GLN A 20 -6.97 7.15 -20.79
C GLN A 20 -7.16 6.14 -21.93
N PRO A 21 -6.33 6.19 -22.99
CA PRO A 21 -6.44 5.26 -24.11
C PRO A 21 -6.11 3.82 -23.71
N SER A 22 -5.14 3.64 -22.81
CA SER A 22 -4.76 2.35 -22.25
C SER A 22 -3.95 2.52 -20.97
N LEU A 23 -3.88 1.45 -20.17
CA LEU A 23 -3.00 1.33 -19.01
C LEU A 23 -2.02 0.18 -19.27
N PRO A 24 -0.80 0.47 -19.74
CA PRO A 24 0.14 -0.58 -20.12
C PRO A 24 0.62 -1.37 -18.91
N VAL A 25 0.84 -2.67 -19.13
CA VAL A 25 1.49 -3.57 -18.18
C VAL A 25 2.97 -3.69 -18.60
N GLY A 26 3.87 -3.49 -17.64
CA GLY A 26 5.30 -3.67 -17.81
C GLY A 26 5.67 -5.14 -18.03
N GLN A 27 6.94 -5.38 -18.41
CA GLN A 27 7.45 -6.75 -18.62
C GLN A 27 7.43 -7.62 -17.36
N ASP A 28 7.39 -7.00 -16.19
CA ASP A 28 7.29 -7.64 -14.88
C ASP A 28 5.85 -7.98 -14.47
N GLY A 29 4.86 -7.68 -15.32
CA GLY A 29 3.44 -7.90 -15.03
C GLY A 29 2.81 -6.79 -14.19
N THR A 30 3.51 -5.68 -13.96
CA THR A 30 3.03 -4.55 -13.16
C THR A 30 2.48 -3.44 -14.05
N CYS A 31 1.31 -2.91 -13.72
CA CYS A 31 0.83 -1.63 -14.25
C CYS A 31 1.13 -0.52 -13.24
N THR A 32 1.75 0.57 -13.68
CA THR A 32 2.09 1.72 -12.84
C THR A 32 1.24 2.94 -13.20
N LEU A 33 0.57 3.50 -12.20
CA LEU A 33 -0.15 4.76 -12.28
C LEU A 33 0.66 5.86 -11.57
N ILE A 34 0.82 7.01 -12.22
CA ILE A 34 1.44 8.18 -11.60
C ILE A 34 0.33 9.11 -11.11
N ILE A 35 0.14 9.16 -9.79
CA ILE A 35 -0.84 10.03 -9.14
C ILE A 35 -0.19 11.40 -8.86
N ASP A 36 -0.88 12.48 -9.24
CA ASP A 36 -0.46 13.88 -9.10
C ASP A 36 0.96 14.17 -9.63
N GLY A 37 1.40 13.41 -10.64
CA GLY A 37 2.74 13.55 -11.25
C GLY A 37 3.91 13.14 -10.34
N ARG A 38 3.65 12.54 -9.17
CA ARG A 38 4.69 12.30 -8.15
C ARG A 38 4.69 10.90 -7.57
N MET A 39 3.52 10.33 -7.30
CA MET A 39 3.40 9.05 -6.61
C MET A 39 3.18 7.92 -7.60
N ALA A 40 4.08 6.95 -7.64
CA ALA A 40 3.88 5.71 -8.38
C ALA A 40 3.05 4.73 -7.54
N VAL A 41 1.83 4.43 -8.01
CA VAL A 41 0.97 3.36 -7.50
C VAL A 41 1.02 2.20 -8.49
N ASN A 42 1.41 1.04 -7.99
CA ASN A 42 1.61 -0.15 -8.80
C ASN A 42 0.46 -1.14 -8.56
N LEU A 43 0.03 -1.77 -9.64
CA LEU A 43 -1.00 -2.80 -9.68
C LEU A 43 -0.38 -4.05 -10.28
N ALA A 44 -0.50 -5.18 -9.60
CA ALA A 44 -0.06 -6.47 -10.13
C ALA A 44 -1.02 -7.57 -9.68
N VAL A 45 -1.09 -8.67 -10.42
CA VAL A 45 -1.78 -9.87 -9.97
C VAL A 45 -0.90 -10.58 -8.95
N ASP A 46 -1.47 -11.03 -7.84
CA ASP A 46 -0.73 -11.83 -6.88
C ASP A 46 -0.28 -13.17 -7.50
N PRO A 47 0.78 -13.82 -6.97
CA PRO A 47 1.29 -15.07 -7.56
C PRO A 47 0.26 -16.22 -7.61
N GLN A 48 -0.81 -16.14 -6.82
CA GLN A 48 -1.89 -17.12 -6.80
C GLN A 48 -3.03 -16.80 -7.79
N GLY A 49 -3.00 -15.63 -8.44
CA GLY A 49 -4.01 -15.23 -9.42
C GLY A 49 -5.38 -14.89 -8.82
N ARG A 50 -5.45 -14.62 -7.51
CA ARG A 50 -6.70 -14.39 -6.77
C ARG A 50 -6.96 -12.92 -6.52
N ASP A 51 -5.91 -12.16 -6.29
CA ASP A 51 -6.00 -10.77 -5.87
C ASP A 51 -5.25 -9.84 -6.83
N VAL A 52 -5.75 -8.61 -6.96
CA VAL A 52 -4.95 -7.47 -7.40
C VAL A 52 -4.23 -6.92 -6.18
N GLN A 53 -2.91 -6.94 -6.23
CA GLN A 53 -2.06 -6.27 -5.28
C GLN A 53 -1.84 -4.82 -5.73
N ILE A 54 -2.16 -3.89 -4.83
CA ILE A 54 -1.91 -2.46 -5.00
C ILE A 54 -0.76 -2.10 -4.07
N PHE A 55 0.29 -1.43 -4.56
CA PHE A 55 1.42 -1.07 -3.71
C PHE A 55 2.15 0.18 -4.18
N ALA A 56 2.74 0.90 -3.23
CA ALA A 56 3.54 2.09 -3.49
C ALA A 56 4.73 2.15 -2.55
N SER A 57 5.83 2.70 -3.06
CA SER A 57 7.00 3.05 -2.24
C SER A 57 6.70 4.33 -1.47
N LEU A 58 6.94 4.29 -0.16
CA LEU A 58 6.82 5.43 0.73
C LEU A 58 8.18 6.13 0.92
N GLY A 59 9.23 5.64 0.27
CA GLY A 59 10.58 6.18 0.39
C GLY A 59 11.39 5.53 1.51
N HIS A 60 12.62 6.03 1.67
CA HIS A 60 13.57 5.51 2.63
C HIS A 60 13.23 5.95 4.05
N VAL A 61 13.34 5.04 5.00
CA VAL A 61 13.20 5.31 6.43
C VAL A 61 14.53 5.87 6.96
N PRO A 62 14.58 7.12 7.46
CA PRO A 62 15.80 7.72 7.98
C PRO A 62 16.39 6.89 9.12
N ALA A 63 17.72 6.72 9.12
CA ALA A 63 18.42 5.91 10.14
C ALA A 63 18.17 6.42 11.58
N GLU A 64 18.12 7.74 11.76
CA GLU A 64 17.95 8.42 13.06
C GLU A 64 16.66 8.05 13.78
N HIS A 65 15.58 7.76 13.04
CA HIS A 65 14.25 7.49 13.61
C HIS A 65 13.69 6.12 13.23
N ARG A 66 14.54 5.26 12.67
CA ARG A 66 14.14 3.96 12.10
C ARG A 66 13.34 3.10 13.06
N ALA A 67 13.82 2.95 14.30
CA ALA A 67 13.15 2.12 15.30
C ALA A 67 11.73 2.65 15.63
N ALA A 68 11.59 3.96 15.83
CA ALA A 68 10.30 4.60 16.12
C ALA A 68 9.33 4.46 14.94
N VAL A 69 9.81 4.67 13.73
CA VAL A 69 9.03 4.48 12.50
C VAL A 69 8.57 3.03 12.34
N HIS A 70 9.45 2.06 12.56
CA HIS A 70 9.10 0.63 12.46
C HIS A 70 8.02 0.25 13.49
N VAL A 71 8.14 0.73 14.73
CA VAL A 71 7.11 0.52 15.76
C VAL A 71 5.77 1.11 15.31
N ARG A 72 5.77 2.34 14.80
CA ARG A 72 4.55 3.00 14.32
C ARG A 72 3.91 2.26 13.14
N MET A 73 4.72 1.76 12.20
CA MET A 73 4.24 0.94 11.08
C MET A 73 3.63 -0.38 11.57
N LEU A 74 4.28 -1.07 12.52
CA LEU A 74 3.76 -2.30 13.12
C LEU A 74 2.46 -2.06 13.89
N GLN A 75 2.39 -0.98 14.66
CA GLN A 75 1.19 -0.57 15.39
C GLN A 75 0.04 -0.25 14.44
N ALA A 76 0.31 0.41 13.31
CA ALA A 76 -0.68 0.71 12.28
C ALA A 76 -1.22 -0.55 11.58
N ASN A 77 -0.42 -1.63 11.52
CA ASN A 77 -0.89 -2.95 11.09
C ASN A 77 -1.72 -3.67 12.18
N GLY A 78 -1.71 -3.16 13.41
CA GLY A 78 -2.33 -3.78 14.59
C GLY A 78 -3.83 -4.09 14.39
N ALA A 79 -4.20 -5.30 14.79
CA ALA A 79 -5.57 -5.86 14.71
C ALA A 79 -6.26 -5.81 13.33
N GLY A 80 -5.54 -5.50 12.24
CA GLY A 80 -6.13 -5.42 10.90
C GLY A 80 -7.15 -4.28 10.73
N ALA A 81 -7.07 -3.22 11.54
CA ALA A 81 -8.00 -2.08 11.47
C ALA A 81 -7.93 -1.31 10.14
N SER A 82 -6.85 -1.50 9.38
CA SER A 82 -6.61 -0.87 8.09
C SER A 82 -6.68 -1.91 6.96
N PRO A 83 -7.30 -1.59 5.81
CA PRO A 83 -7.23 -2.44 4.60
C PRO A 83 -5.84 -2.42 3.94
N TYR A 84 -4.90 -1.65 4.52
CA TYR A 84 -3.54 -1.48 4.04
C TYR A 84 -2.54 -2.07 5.03
N THR A 85 -1.51 -2.69 4.49
CA THR A 85 -0.37 -3.23 5.23
C THR A 85 0.87 -2.41 4.91
N LEU A 86 1.55 -1.96 5.97
CA LEU A 86 2.87 -1.34 5.90
C LEU A 86 3.95 -2.39 6.04
N GLY A 87 5.00 -2.26 5.24
CA GLY A 87 6.16 -3.14 5.29
C GLY A 87 7.42 -2.45 4.82
N LEU A 88 8.50 -3.24 4.70
CA LEU A 88 9.78 -2.81 4.16
C LEU A 88 10.11 -3.65 2.93
N THR A 89 10.86 -3.08 1.98
CA THR A 89 11.41 -3.88 0.87
C THR A 89 12.48 -4.84 1.39
N ARG A 90 12.69 -5.96 0.69
CA ARG A 90 13.67 -6.99 1.11
C ARG A 90 15.11 -6.50 1.04
N GLN A 91 15.40 -5.56 0.15
CA GLN A 91 16.76 -5.09 -0.16
C GLN A 91 17.11 -3.75 0.49
N GLY A 92 16.20 -3.11 1.24
CA GLY A 92 16.53 -1.85 1.90
C GLY A 92 15.49 -1.37 2.91
N ASP A 93 15.83 -0.31 3.65
CA ASP A 93 14.92 0.37 4.58
C ASP A 93 13.90 1.26 3.84
N THR A 94 13.40 0.81 2.68
CA THR A 94 12.35 1.51 1.95
C THR A 94 11.00 1.03 2.45
N ALA A 95 10.22 1.94 3.03
CA ALA A 95 8.87 1.64 3.45
C ALA A 95 7.94 1.45 2.24
N ILE A 96 7.02 0.49 2.34
CA ILE A 96 6.01 0.21 1.34
C ILE A 96 4.63 0.21 1.99
N LEU A 97 3.66 0.76 1.27
CA LEU A 97 2.24 0.54 1.57
C LEU A 97 1.70 -0.47 0.55
N SER A 98 0.89 -1.40 1.01
CA SER A 98 0.26 -2.38 0.14
C SER A 98 -1.19 -2.63 0.54
N ALA A 99 -2.01 -3.00 -0.44
CA ALA A 99 -3.38 -3.43 -0.29
C ALA A 99 -3.62 -4.65 -1.17
N ARG A 100 -4.61 -5.46 -0.81
CA ARG A 100 -5.11 -6.54 -1.67
C ARG A 100 -6.59 -6.35 -1.92
N ARG A 101 -7.00 -6.62 -3.15
CA ARG A 101 -8.41 -6.62 -3.56
C ARG A 101 -8.68 -7.89 -4.35
N PRO A 102 -9.81 -8.58 -4.14
CA PRO A 102 -10.18 -9.72 -4.97
C PRO A 102 -10.19 -9.33 -6.45
N LEU A 103 -9.61 -10.16 -7.32
CA LEU A 103 -9.62 -9.95 -8.76
C LEU A 103 -10.97 -10.33 -9.40
N ALA A 104 -11.72 -11.22 -8.73
CA ALA A 104 -12.99 -11.73 -9.25
C ALA A 104 -14.14 -10.70 -9.22
N GLU A 105 -14.12 -9.78 -8.24
CA GLU A 105 -15.26 -8.93 -7.89
C GLU A 105 -15.05 -7.39 -7.90
N PRO A 106 -13.95 -6.79 -8.40
CA PRO A 106 -13.83 -5.35 -8.32
C PRO A 106 -14.73 -4.70 -9.38
N ALA A 107 -15.73 -3.93 -8.94
CA ALA A 107 -16.34 -2.96 -9.82
C ALA A 107 -15.30 -1.88 -10.16
N VAL A 108 -15.25 -1.45 -11.41
CA VAL A 108 -14.26 -0.46 -11.87
C VAL A 108 -14.36 0.86 -11.08
N PRO A 109 -15.55 1.40 -10.75
CA PRO A 109 -15.67 2.57 -9.87
C PRO A 109 -15.02 2.34 -8.51
N ASP A 110 -15.30 1.20 -7.88
CA ASP A 110 -14.73 0.85 -6.56
C ASP A 110 -13.20 0.72 -6.61
N LEU A 111 -12.66 0.23 -7.72
CA LEU A 111 -11.20 0.16 -7.91
C LEU A 111 -10.59 1.54 -8.05
N ALA A 112 -11.17 2.43 -8.86
CA ALA A 112 -10.68 3.79 -9.05
C ALA A 112 -10.69 4.58 -7.72
N ASP A 113 -11.81 4.51 -6.99
CA ASP A 113 -11.95 5.13 -5.67
C ASP A 113 -10.99 4.50 -4.66
N GLY A 114 -10.81 3.17 -4.72
CA GLY A 114 -9.86 2.44 -3.92
C GLY A 114 -8.40 2.85 -4.15
N ILE A 115 -8.01 3.08 -5.42
CA ILE A 115 -6.68 3.58 -5.80
C ILE A 115 -6.49 5.02 -5.31
N ALA A 116 -7.49 5.88 -5.44
CA ALA A 116 -7.44 7.25 -4.95
C ALA A 116 -7.28 7.29 -3.42
N ALA A 117 -8.08 6.50 -2.69
CA ALA A 117 -7.96 6.36 -1.23
C ALA A 117 -6.60 5.78 -0.83
N PHE A 118 -6.10 4.78 -1.57
CA PHE A 118 -4.78 4.22 -1.35
C PHE A 118 -3.68 5.29 -1.53
N ALA A 119 -3.72 6.06 -2.61
CA ALA A 119 -2.73 7.10 -2.89
C ALA A 119 -2.72 8.19 -1.81
N GLN A 120 -3.89 8.62 -1.33
CA GLN A 120 -4.00 9.57 -0.22
C GLN A 120 -3.41 9.01 1.09
N ASN A 121 -3.59 7.72 1.37
CA ASN A 121 -2.96 7.07 2.52
C ASN A 121 -1.43 6.98 2.35
N ALA A 122 -0.96 6.63 1.15
CA ALA A 122 0.47 6.58 0.84
C ALA A 122 1.14 7.96 1.02
N LEU A 123 0.51 9.03 0.52
CA LEU A 123 1.01 10.40 0.69
C LEU A 123 1.07 10.82 2.16
N ARG A 124 0.03 10.50 2.95
CA ARG A 124 0.02 10.75 4.40
C ARG A 124 1.16 10.01 5.11
N TRP A 125 1.41 8.76 4.73
CA TRP A 125 2.52 8.00 5.29
C TRP A 125 3.87 8.57 4.87
N GLN A 126 4.08 8.93 3.60
CA GLN A 126 5.30 9.60 3.14
C GLN A 126 5.61 10.86 3.96
N ALA A 127 4.61 11.72 4.16
CA ALA A 127 4.77 12.90 5.00
C ALA A 127 5.13 12.54 6.45
N SER A 128 4.51 11.49 7.01
CA SER A 128 4.80 11.03 8.37
C SER A 128 6.20 10.43 8.56
N LEU A 129 6.78 9.84 7.50
CA LEU A 129 8.14 9.29 7.51
C LEU A 129 9.21 10.39 7.46
N GLN A 130 8.87 11.53 6.86
CA GLN A 130 9.74 12.70 6.75
C GLN A 130 9.58 13.68 7.92
N ALA A 131 8.52 13.54 8.71
CA ALA A 131 8.31 14.35 9.90
C ALA A 131 9.39 14.04 10.94
N PRO A 132 10.01 15.06 11.56
CA PRO A 132 10.89 14.83 12.70
C PRO A 132 10.12 14.10 13.79
N ALA A 133 10.79 13.20 14.51
CA ALA A 133 10.17 12.51 15.62
C ALA A 133 9.79 13.54 16.70
N ASP A 134 8.51 13.90 16.77
CA ASP A 134 8.02 14.61 17.94
C ASP A 134 8.30 13.74 19.16
N ASP A 135 8.96 14.34 20.15
CA ASP A 135 9.48 13.75 21.39
C ASP A 135 8.35 13.33 22.37
N THR A 136 7.26 12.80 21.82
CA THR A 136 6.17 12.17 22.55
C THR A 136 6.51 10.70 22.84
N ALA A 137 7.73 10.46 23.32
CA ALA A 137 8.03 9.30 24.15
C ALA A 137 7.43 9.56 25.55
N GLY A 138 6.10 9.64 25.62
CA GLY A 138 5.36 9.94 26.83
C GLY A 138 4.37 8.85 27.16
N ALA A 139 4.73 8.04 28.15
CA ALA A 139 3.95 6.97 28.81
C ALA A 139 3.97 5.59 28.13
N ALA A 140 4.97 4.80 28.51
CA ALA A 140 4.83 3.35 28.53
C ALA A 140 3.65 2.97 29.46
N PRO A 141 2.66 2.18 29.02
CA PRO A 141 1.70 1.60 29.94
C PRO A 141 2.45 0.65 30.89
N ALA A 142 2.17 0.78 32.18
CA ALA A 142 2.73 -0.10 33.22
C ALA A 142 2.52 -1.57 32.84
N PRO A 143 3.48 -2.47 33.11
CA PRO A 143 3.30 -3.88 32.83
C PRO A 143 2.11 -4.41 33.66
N GLY A 144 0.98 -4.60 32.98
CA GLY A 144 -0.17 -5.28 33.53
C GLY A 144 0.20 -6.73 33.74
N THR A 145 0.17 -7.15 35.01
CA THR A 145 0.30 -8.52 35.49
C THR A 145 -0.46 -9.47 34.58
N TRP A 146 0.26 -10.38 33.91
CA TRP A 146 -0.36 -11.46 33.15
C TRP A 146 -1.13 -12.32 34.16
N MET A 147 -2.43 -12.45 33.96
CA MET A 147 -3.30 -13.23 34.82
C MET A 147 -2.96 -14.72 34.67
N PRO A 148 -2.79 -15.49 35.76
CA PRO A 148 -2.67 -16.94 35.66
C PRO A 148 -4.04 -17.57 35.33
N ALA A 149 -3.96 -18.78 34.78
CA ALA A 149 -5.02 -19.58 34.17
C ALA A 149 -6.27 -19.81 35.04
#